data_AF-A0A4R0Z6V3-F1
#
_entry.id   AF-A0A4R0Z6V3-F1
#
_cell.length_a   1.000
_cell.length_b   1.000
_cell.length_c   1.000
_cell.angle_alpha   90.00
_cell.angle_beta   90.00
_cell.angle_gamma   90.00
#
_symmetry.space_group_name_H-M   'P 1'
#
loop_
_entity.id
_entity.type
_entity.pdbx_description
1 polymer ?
#
loop_
_entity_poly.entity_id
_entity_poly.type
_entity_poly.pdbx_seq_one_letter_code
_entity_poly.pdbx_strand_id
1 'polypeptide(L)'
;MSETLERYPPDQFMIPCHLIGKNFSPRVASEKTGIRFYTQTEVGEMERIGKQIATHGHASFEPPMEFQQMENPYIGLFWMVDTLTEHIDTLRSCGADHIYIDLGVIYYGDLKLGFDPDFLMKLANLKIEFWISGYEEKGENS
;
A
#
# COMPACT_ATOMS: atom_id res chain seq x y z
N MET A 1 1.35 -21.47 40.05
CA MET A 1 1.74 -21.62 38.64
C MET A 1 1.24 -20.39 37.92
N SER A 2 2.11 -19.43 37.61
CA SER A 2 1.75 -18.30 36.77
C SER A 2 1.93 -18.73 35.32
N GLU A 3 0.84 -18.90 34.60
CA GLU A 3 0.88 -18.92 33.14
C GLU A 3 1.35 -17.53 32.69
N THR A 4 2.60 -17.45 32.26
CA THR A 4 3.07 -16.33 31.44
C THR A 4 2.25 -16.41 30.16
N LEU A 5 1.20 -15.60 30.05
CA LEU A 5 0.59 -15.30 28.75
C LEU A 5 1.72 -14.75 27.88
N GLU A 6 2.23 -15.57 26.95
CA GLU A 6 3.07 -15.09 25.86
C GLU A 6 2.25 -14.03 25.13
N ARG A 7 2.59 -12.77 25.41
CA ARG A 7 1.98 -11.63 24.74
C ARG A 7 2.62 -11.58 23.37
N TYR A 8 1.93 -12.15 22.38
CA TYR A 8 2.34 -11.96 20.98
C TYR A 8 2.44 -10.45 20.69
N PRO A 9 3.47 -10.01 19.94
CA PRO A 9 3.55 -8.63 19.52
C PRO A 9 2.35 -8.28 18.62
N PRO A 10 1.97 -6.99 18.51
CA PRO A 10 0.90 -6.58 17.63
C PRO A 10 1.24 -6.91 16.18
N ASP A 11 0.22 -7.23 15.38
CA ASP A 11 0.36 -7.41 13.94
C ASP A 11 0.98 -6.17 13.30
N GLN A 12 1.87 -6.38 12.33
CA GLN A 12 2.54 -5.31 11.61
C GLN A 12 1.95 -5.19 10.20
N PHE A 13 1.70 -3.96 9.78
CA PHE A 13 1.04 -3.67 8.51
C PHE A 13 2.00 -2.95 7.56
N MET A 14 2.07 -3.45 6.33
CA MET A 14 2.71 -2.81 5.19
C MET A 14 1.59 -2.42 4.23
N ILE A 15 1.54 -1.15 3.82
CA ILE A 15 0.39 -0.62 3.07
C ILE A 15 0.87 0.15 1.82
N PRO A 16 1.68 -0.45 0.94
CA PRO A 16 2.00 0.18 -0.33
C PRO A 16 0.77 0.29 -1.24
N CYS A 17 0.71 1.39 -1.96
CA CYS A 17 -0.12 1.53 -3.16
C CYS A 17 0.79 1.65 -4.37
N HIS A 18 0.48 0.88 -5.40
CA HIS A 18 1.25 0.80 -6.63
C HIS A 18 0.46 1.43 -7.77
N LEU A 19 1.16 2.16 -8.63
CA LEU A 19 0.63 2.79 -9.83
C LEU A 19 1.49 2.41 -11.03
N ILE A 20 0.86 1.87 -12.07
CA ILE A 20 1.54 1.38 -13.27
C ILE A 20 0.75 1.82 -14.50
N GLY A 21 1.44 2.20 -15.57
CA GLY A 21 0.79 2.39 -16.87
C GLY A 21 1.74 2.71 -18.00
N LYS A 22 1.31 2.46 -19.23
CA LYS A 22 2.17 2.63 -20.43
C LYS A 22 2.61 4.06 -20.65
N ASN A 23 1.76 5.00 -20.27
CA ASN A 23 2.00 6.43 -20.38
C ASN A 23 2.05 7.09 -19.00
N PHE A 24 2.17 6.30 -17.93
CA PHE A 24 2.22 6.84 -16.58
C PHE A 24 3.49 7.67 -16.39
N SER A 25 3.33 8.90 -15.90
CA SER A 25 4.46 9.70 -15.45
C SER A 25 4.38 9.96 -13.94
N PRO A 26 5.16 9.22 -13.13
CA PRO A 26 5.28 9.46 -11.70
C PRO A 26 5.57 10.90 -11.33
N ARG A 27 6.49 11.57 -12.04
CA ARG A 27 6.83 12.97 -11.75
C ARG A 27 5.63 13.90 -11.89
N VAL A 28 4.92 13.80 -13.01
CA VAL A 28 3.73 14.65 -13.26
C VAL A 28 2.63 14.34 -12.24
N ALA A 29 2.45 13.07 -11.88
CA ALA A 29 1.48 12.67 -10.86
C ALA A 29 1.83 13.26 -9.49
N SER A 30 3.10 13.21 -9.09
CA SER A 30 3.59 13.79 -7.83
C SER A 30 3.39 15.31 -7.80
N GLU A 31 3.73 16.02 -8.87
CA GLU A 31 3.55 17.47 -8.98
C GLU A 31 2.09 17.91 -8.87
N LYS A 32 1.15 17.14 -9.43
CA LYS A 32 -0.28 17.47 -9.42
C LYS A 32 -1.01 17.10 -8.13
N THR A 33 -0.58 16.04 -7.46
CA THR A 33 -1.27 15.49 -6.28
C THR A 33 -0.58 15.83 -4.97
N GLY A 34 0.70 16.21 -5.02
CA GLY A 34 1.53 16.35 -3.82
C GLY A 34 1.96 15.02 -3.20
N ILE A 35 1.54 13.88 -3.75
CA ILE A 35 1.95 12.55 -3.28
C ILE A 35 3.44 12.37 -3.51
N ARG A 36 4.14 11.87 -2.48
CA ARG A 36 5.57 11.52 -2.55
C ARG A 36 5.73 10.02 -2.76
N PHE A 37 6.33 9.66 -3.89
CA PHE A 37 6.65 8.26 -4.20
C PHE A 37 8.01 7.88 -3.60
N TYR A 38 8.08 6.76 -2.88
CA TYR A 38 9.35 6.23 -2.35
C TYR A 38 10.09 5.37 -3.38
N THR A 39 9.36 4.81 -4.34
CA THR A 39 9.91 4.22 -5.56
C THR A 39 9.21 4.81 -6.78
N GLN A 40 9.98 5.12 -7.82
CA GLN A 40 9.44 5.56 -9.09
C GLN A 40 10.40 5.23 -10.24
N THR A 41 9.85 5.06 -11.43
CA THR A 41 10.58 4.85 -12.67
C THR A 41 9.73 5.42 -13.81
N GLU A 42 10.30 6.32 -14.60
CA GLU A 42 9.65 6.87 -15.79
C GLU A 42 9.80 5.91 -16.98
N VAL A 43 8.87 6.02 -17.94
CA VAL A 43 8.99 5.31 -19.22
C VAL A 43 10.31 5.70 -19.90
N GLY A 44 11.09 4.71 -20.32
CA GLY A 44 12.38 4.93 -20.99
C GLY A 44 13.57 5.08 -20.03
N GLU A 45 13.35 5.11 -18.71
CA GLU A 45 14.45 5.03 -17.74
C GLU A 45 15.02 3.61 -17.66
N MET A 46 16.30 3.52 -17.28
CA MET A 46 16.96 2.22 -17.09
C MET A 46 16.57 1.66 -15.72
N GLU A 47 15.91 0.50 -15.71
CA GLU A 47 15.59 -0.20 -14.49
C GLU A 47 16.87 -0.66 -13.79
N ARG A 48 16.92 -0.40 -12.48
CA ARG A 48 18.07 -0.76 -11.63
C ARG A 48 18.29 -2.28 -11.56
N ILE A 49 17.24 -3.06 -11.77
CA ILE A 49 17.28 -4.53 -11.79
C ILE A 49 17.33 -4.99 -13.25
N GLY A 50 18.35 -5.77 -13.61
CA GLY A 50 18.40 -6.46 -14.90
C GLY A 50 18.83 -5.62 -16.12
N LYS A 51 19.16 -4.33 -15.98
CA LYS A 51 19.61 -3.46 -17.09
C LYS A 51 18.63 -3.38 -18.26
N GLN A 52 17.32 -3.39 -17.97
CA GLN A 52 16.29 -3.22 -18.98
C GLN A 52 15.76 -1.79 -19.00
N ILE A 53 15.26 -1.36 -20.15
CA ILE A 53 14.60 -0.06 -20.27
C ILE A 53 13.14 -0.25 -19.84
N ALA A 54 12.68 0.58 -18.90
CA ALA A 54 11.32 0.57 -18.42
C ALA A 54 10.35 0.83 -19.58
N THR A 55 9.46 -0.12 -19.81
CA THR A 55 8.46 -0.05 -20.89
C THR A 55 7.17 0.63 -20.44
N HIS A 56 7.05 0.90 -19.14
CA HIS A 56 5.89 1.47 -18.47
C HIS A 56 6.40 2.37 -17.35
N GLY A 57 5.63 3.40 -17.00
CA GLY A 57 5.88 4.15 -15.79
C GLY A 57 5.39 3.35 -14.60
N HIS A 58 6.12 3.43 -13.50
CA HIS A 58 5.77 2.78 -12.25
C HIS A 58 6.10 3.69 -11.06
N ALA A 59 5.23 3.74 -10.07
CA ALA A 59 5.54 4.34 -8.78
C ALA A 59 4.81 3.63 -7.65
N SER A 60 5.39 3.73 -6.45
CA SER A 60 4.73 3.29 -5.22
C SER A 60 4.83 4.36 -4.15
N PHE A 61 3.78 4.45 -3.34
CA PHE A 61 3.75 5.29 -2.14
C PHE A 61 3.13 4.52 -0.97
N GLU A 62 3.44 4.97 0.24
CA GLU A 62 2.94 4.42 1.49
C GLU A 62 2.34 5.55 2.33
N PRO A 63 1.48 5.22 3.31
CA PRO A 63 1.05 6.20 4.31
C PRO A 63 2.26 6.80 5.02
N PRO A 64 2.24 8.11 5.35
CA PRO A 64 3.26 8.72 6.18
C PRO A 64 3.52 7.91 7.46
N MET A 65 4.80 7.84 7.87
CA MET A 65 5.25 6.99 8.97
C MET A 65 4.52 7.25 10.30
N GLU A 66 4.05 8.49 10.52
CA GLU A 66 3.24 8.87 11.67
C GLU A 66 1.92 8.09 11.77
N PHE A 67 1.31 7.70 10.65
CA PHE A 67 0.09 6.89 10.62
C PHE A 67 0.37 5.40 10.78
N GLN A 68 1.58 4.95 10.49
CA GLN A 68 2.01 3.56 10.67
C GLN A 68 2.34 3.23 12.13
N GLN A 69 2.59 4.26 12.97
CA GLN A 69 2.99 4.12 14.37
C GLN A 69 1.84 4.32 15.38
N MET A 70 0.61 4.51 14.89
CA MET A 70 -0.55 4.72 15.76
C MET A 70 -1.07 3.39 16.35
N GLU A 71 -1.74 3.46 17.50
CA GLU A 71 -2.29 2.27 18.18
C GLU A 71 -3.32 1.50 17.33
N ASN A 72 -4.07 2.22 16.48
CA ASN A 72 -4.95 1.57 15.51
C ASN A 72 -4.17 1.32 14.21
N PRO A 73 -3.86 0.06 13.87
CA PRO A 73 -3.05 -0.27 12.71
C PRO A 73 -3.71 0.07 11.37
N TYR A 74 -5.04 0.25 11.36
CA TYR A 74 -5.79 0.57 10.15
C TYR A 74 -5.74 2.05 9.76
N ILE A 75 -5.19 2.94 10.61
CA ILE A 75 -5.17 4.38 10.31
C ILE A 75 -4.39 4.67 9.02
N GLY A 76 -3.26 4.00 8.80
CA GLY A 76 -2.52 4.11 7.54
C GLY A 76 -3.35 3.68 6.33
N LEU A 77 -4.17 2.62 6.47
CA LEU A 77 -5.05 2.15 5.40
C LEU A 77 -6.19 3.15 5.12
N PHE A 78 -6.76 3.75 6.16
CA PHE A 78 -7.78 4.79 6.01
C PHE A 78 -7.24 6.01 5.29
N TRP A 79 -6.04 6.46 5.70
CA TRP A 79 -5.33 7.55 5.02
C TRP A 79 -5.08 7.22 3.54
N MET A 80 -4.68 6.00 3.23
CA MET A 80 -4.45 5.55 1.85
C MET A 80 -5.74 5.64 1.01
N VAL A 81 -6.85 5.11 1.53
CA VAL A 81 -8.14 5.12 0.83
C VAL A 81 -8.67 6.53 0.65
N ASP A 82 -8.56 7.40 1.65
CA ASP A 82 -9.00 8.80 1.54
C ASP A 82 -8.12 9.58 0.55
N THR A 83 -6.80 9.37 0.56
CA THR A 83 -5.85 9.98 -0.39
C THR A 83 -6.15 9.56 -1.83
N LEU A 84 -6.41 8.27 -2.05
CA LEU A 84 -6.82 7.77 -3.36
C LEU A 84 -8.19 8.33 -3.75
N THR A 85 -9.14 8.41 -2.83
CA THR A 85 -10.47 9.00 -3.12
C THR A 85 -10.35 10.42 -3.63
N GLU A 86 -9.41 11.21 -3.08
CA GLU A 86 -9.16 12.58 -3.51
C GLU A 86 -8.47 12.68 -4.88
N HIS A 87 -7.57 11.74 -5.19
CA HIS A 87 -6.63 11.91 -6.31
C HIS A 87 -6.72 10.87 -7.43
N ILE A 88 -7.55 9.82 -7.32
CA ILE A 88 -7.58 8.69 -8.25
C ILE A 88 -7.78 9.12 -9.71
N ASP A 89 -8.65 10.09 -9.96
CA ASP A 89 -8.91 10.58 -11.33
C ASP A 89 -7.72 11.38 -11.88
N THR A 90 -7.05 12.16 -11.04
CA THR A 90 -5.81 12.85 -11.40
C THR A 90 -4.71 11.83 -11.72
N LEU A 91 -4.55 10.79 -10.91
CA LEU A 91 -3.58 9.71 -11.12
C LEU A 91 -3.84 8.98 -12.44
N ARG A 92 -5.10 8.64 -12.72
CA ARG A 92 -5.52 8.07 -14.02
C ARG A 92 -5.24 9.02 -15.18
N SER A 93 -5.50 10.32 -15.03
CA SER A 93 -5.20 11.32 -16.07
C SER A 93 -3.69 11.47 -16.34
N CYS A 94 -2.85 11.09 -15.37
CA CYS A 94 -1.40 11.01 -15.50
C CYS A 94 -0.93 9.71 -16.13
N GLY A 95 -1.83 8.81 -16.53
CA GLY A 95 -1.54 7.57 -17.23
C GLY A 95 -1.42 6.33 -16.33
N ALA A 96 -1.80 6.41 -15.06
CA ALA A 96 -1.85 5.24 -14.19
C ALA A 96 -3.06 4.37 -14.56
N ASP A 97 -2.81 3.33 -15.34
CA ASP A 97 -3.84 2.40 -15.85
C ASP A 97 -4.19 1.32 -14.81
N HIS A 98 -3.19 0.89 -14.05
CA HIS A 98 -3.31 -0.10 -12.99
C HIS A 98 -2.93 0.54 -11.66
N ILE A 99 -3.90 0.60 -10.76
CA ILE A 99 -3.73 1.12 -9.39
C ILE A 99 -4.22 0.03 -8.46
N TYR A 100 -3.44 -0.30 -7.43
CA TYR A 100 -3.83 -1.28 -6.42
C TYR A 100 -3.13 -1.01 -5.09
N ILE A 101 -3.79 -1.39 -4.00
CA ILE A 101 -3.20 -1.41 -2.66
C ILE A 101 -2.84 -2.87 -2.35
N ASP A 102 -1.64 -3.10 -1.81
CA ASP A 102 -1.20 -4.40 -1.29
C ASP A 102 -1.07 -4.31 0.23
N LEU A 103 -2.06 -4.83 0.95
CA LEU A 103 -2.06 -4.87 2.41
C LEU A 103 -1.27 -6.10 2.88
N GLY A 104 0.02 -5.89 3.18
CA GLY A 104 0.85 -6.88 3.85
C GLY A 104 0.58 -6.90 5.35
N VAL A 105 0.35 -8.08 5.93
CA VAL A 105 0.14 -8.27 7.37
C VAL A 105 1.06 -9.34 7.90
N ILE A 106 1.97 -8.96 8.80
CA ILE A 106 2.77 -9.89 9.58
C ILE A 106 2.00 -10.17 10.87
N TYR A 107 1.67 -11.44 11.12
CA TYR A 107 0.81 -11.83 12.23
C TYR A 107 1.36 -13.03 13.01
N TYR A 108 0.95 -13.14 14.26
CA TYR A 108 1.32 -14.23 15.17
C TYR A 108 0.05 -15.00 15.58
N GLY A 109 -0.17 -16.17 14.98
CA GLY A 109 -1.34 -17.02 15.25
C GLY A 109 -2.52 -16.76 14.31
N ASP A 110 -3.69 -16.42 14.85
CA ASP A 110 -4.91 -16.22 14.04
C ASP A 110 -5.03 -14.79 13.51
N LEU A 111 -5.07 -14.62 12.19
CA LEU A 111 -5.35 -13.34 11.55
C LEU A 111 -6.85 -13.14 11.31
N LYS A 112 -7.41 -12.06 11.86
CA LYS A 112 -8.77 -11.60 11.57
C LYS A 112 -8.76 -10.11 11.25
N LEU A 113 -9.05 -9.77 10.00
CA LEU A 113 -9.24 -8.39 9.55
C LEU A 113 -10.72 -8.04 9.58
N GLY A 114 -11.06 -6.99 10.32
CA GLY A 114 -12.43 -6.48 10.43
C GLY A 114 -12.49 -5.06 9.92
N PHE A 115 -13.41 -4.80 8.99
CA PHE A 115 -13.64 -3.49 8.42
C PHE A 115 -15.11 -3.11 8.59
N ASP A 116 -15.37 -1.83 8.89
CA ASP A 116 -16.73 -1.34 8.91
C ASP A 116 -17.31 -1.23 7.48
N PRO A 117 -18.64 -1.31 7.32
CA PRO A 117 -19.27 -1.24 6.01
C PRO A 117 -18.97 0.05 5.23
N ASP A 118 -18.86 1.19 5.90
CA ASP A 118 -18.65 2.48 5.24
C ASP A 118 -17.24 2.55 4.62
N PHE A 119 -16.24 2.03 5.32
CA PHE A 119 -14.89 1.86 4.78
C PHE A 119 -14.89 0.94 3.56
N LEU A 120 -15.56 -0.23 3.64
CA LEU A 120 -15.64 -1.16 2.50
C LEU A 120 -16.31 -0.52 1.28
N MET A 121 -17.33 0.31 1.50
CA MET A 121 -17.99 1.05 0.42
C MET A 121 -17.06 2.11 -0.19
N LYS A 122 -16.29 2.85 0.62
CA LYS A 122 -15.27 3.79 0.11
C LYS A 122 -14.23 3.07 -0.74
N LEU A 123 -13.68 1.97 -0.24
CA LEU A 123 -12.68 1.16 -0.96
C LEU A 123 -13.25 0.64 -2.29
N ALA A 124 -14.48 0.11 -2.29
CA ALA A 124 -15.13 -0.36 -3.50
C ALA A 124 -15.34 0.75 -4.55
N ASN A 125 -15.64 1.98 -4.11
CA ASN A 125 -15.86 3.12 -5.00
C ASN A 125 -14.59 3.56 -5.74
N LEU A 126 -13.39 3.24 -5.24
CA LEU A 126 -12.14 3.50 -5.94
C LEU A 126 -12.02 2.69 -7.24
N LYS A 127 -12.70 1.54 -7.33
CA LYS A 127 -12.64 0.60 -8.46
C LYS A 127 -11.21 0.21 -8.80
N ILE A 128 -10.44 -0.13 -7.76
CA ILE A 128 -9.07 -0.62 -7.83
C ILE A 128 -9.00 -2.02 -7.24
N GLU A 129 -7.92 -2.73 -7.51
CA GLU A 129 -7.66 -3.99 -6.84
C GLU A 129 -7.17 -3.73 -5.40
N PHE A 130 -7.59 -4.60 -4.48
CA PHE A 130 -7.19 -4.58 -3.08
C PHE A 130 -6.66 -5.97 -2.73
N TRP A 131 -5.35 -6.08 -2.58
CA TRP A 131 -4.68 -7.33 -2.27
C TRP A 131 -4.40 -7.39 -0.77
N ILE A 132 -4.47 -8.60 -0.21
CA ILE A 132 -4.14 -8.86 1.19
C ILE A 132 -3.15 -10.02 1.21
N SER A 133 -1.97 -9.75 1.76
CA SER A 133 -0.85 -10.68 1.82
C SER A 133 -0.52 -10.96 3.29
N GLY A 134 -0.75 -12.20 3.75
CA GLY A 134 -0.48 -12.61 5.13
C GLY A 134 0.85 -13.32 5.28
N TYR A 135 1.62 -12.94 6.31
CA TYR A 135 2.90 -13.54 6.66
C TYR A 135 2.86 -14.01 8.11
N GLU A 136 2.71 -15.31 8.32
CA GLU A 136 2.78 -15.90 9.66
C GLU A 136 4.21 -15.83 10.18
N GLU A 137 4.45 -15.07 11.25
CA GLU A 137 5.73 -15.05 11.93
C GLU A 137 5.74 -16.17 12.97
N LYS A 138 6.35 -17.30 12.59
CA LYS A 138 6.57 -18.43 13.50
C LYS A 138 7.68 -18.03 14.47
N GLY A 139 7.33 -17.85 15.74
CA GLY A 139 8.32 -17.60 16.79
C GLY A 139 9.44 -18.64 16.76
N GLU A 140 10.68 -18.22 17.06
CA GLU A 140 11.83 -19.12 17.18
C GLU A 140 11.58 -20.16 18.28
N ASN A 141 11.00 -21.31 17.90
CA ASN A 141 10.99 -22.59 18.63
C ASN A 141 10.43 -23.68 17.70
N SER A 142 11.20 -24.04 16.68
CA SER A 142 11.03 -25.28 15.93
C SER A 142 12.02 -26.34 16.40
#